data_AF-A0A9E7AJN3-F1
#
_entry.id   AF-A0A9E7AJN3-F1
#
_cell.length_a   1.000
_cell.length_b   1.000
_cell.length_c   1.000
_cell.angle_alpha   90.00
_cell.angle_beta   90.00
_cell.angle_gamma   90.00
#
_symmetry.space_group_name_H-M   'P 1'
#
loop_
_entity.id
_entity.type
_entity.pdbx_description
1 polymer ?
#
loop_
_entity_poly.entity_id
_entity_poly.type
_entity_poly.pdbx_seq_one_letter_code
_entity_poly.pdbx_strand_id
1 'polypeptide(L)' 'MRKPEVGDRIILTEDVGYMFSTIKKGSTGVITQVSNWSWAAKANVDGKEIDLREGTYEIL' A
#
# COMPACT_ATOMS: atom_id res chain seq x y z
N MET A 1 -8.41 -8.79 7.73
CA MET A 1 -7.09 -8.79 7.06
C MET A 1 -6.01 -9.05 8.09
N ARG A 2 -4.89 -9.67 7.72
CA ARG A 2 -3.69 -9.79 8.56
C ARG A 2 -3.04 -8.39 8.69
N LYS A 3 -2.36 -8.14 9.82
CA LYS A 3 -1.55 -6.91 9.98
C LYS A 3 -0.40 -6.91 8.95
N PRO A 4 -0.20 -5.84 8.18
CA PRO A 4 0.91 -5.76 7.23
C PRO A 4 2.27 -5.81 7.95
N GLU A 5 3.26 -6.38 7.30
CA GLU A 5 4.67 -6.38 7.71
C GLU A 5 5.57 -5.80 6.61
N VAL A 6 6.72 -5.27 6.99
CA VAL A 6 7.69 -4.74 6.03
C VAL A 6 8.18 -5.90 5.15
N GLY A 7 8.14 -5.71 3.84
CA GLY A 7 8.48 -6.74 2.85
C GLY A 7 7.27 -7.51 2.31
N ASP A 8 6.08 -7.36 2.91
CA ASP A 8 4.86 -7.97 2.37
C ASP A 8 4.56 -7.40 0.98
N ARG A 9 4.16 -8.29 0.06
CA ARG A 9 3.61 -7.89 -1.22
C ARG A 9 2.14 -7.58 -1.08
N ILE A 10 1.71 -6.53 -1.76
CA ILE A 10 0.32 -6.10 -1.74
C ILE A 10 -0.21 -5.87 -3.15
N ILE A 11 -1.53 -5.84 -3.27
CA ILE A 11 -2.26 -5.37 -4.43
C ILE A 11 -3.25 -4.28 -4.02
N LEU A 12 -3.32 -3.19 -4.78
CA LEU A 12 -4.28 -2.12 -4.53
C LEU A 12 -5.69 -2.54 -4.93
N THR A 13 -6.66 -2.34 -4.05
CA THR A 13 -8.07 -2.69 -4.28
C THR A 13 -8.88 -1.54 -4.89
N GLU A 14 -8.30 -0.34 -4.93
CA GLU A 14 -8.87 0.89 -5.47
C GLU A 14 -7.80 1.76 -6.17
N ASP A 15 -8.26 2.79 -6.89
CA ASP A 15 -7.38 3.81 -7.47
C ASP A 15 -6.88 4.75 -6.36
N VAL A 16 -5.55 4.90 -6.24
CA VAL A 16 -4.91 5.74 -5.21
C VAL A 16 -4.34 7.00 -5.86
N GLY A 17 -4.77 8.16 -5.37
CA GLY A 17 -4.22 9.44 -5.80
C GLY A 17 -2.77 9.63 -5.32
N TYR A 18 -1.87 10.04 -6.22
CA TYR A 18 -0.48 10.33 -5.92
C TYR A 18 0.01 11.61 -6.61
N MET A 19 0.10 12.71 -5.85
CA MET A 19 0.45 14.05 -6.33
C MET A 19 -0.35 14.45 -7.58
N PHE A 20 0.27 14.42 -8.77
CA PHE A 20 -0.34 14.76 -10.07
C PHE A 20 -0.70 13.52 -10.91
N SER A 21 -0.71 12.33 -10.30
CA SER A 21 -0.98 11.06 -10.97
C SER A 21 -1.93 10.18 -10.13
N THR A 22 -2.42 9.10 -10.74
CA THR A 22 -3.22 8.08 -10.06
C THR A 22 -2.55 6.73 -10.25
N ILE A 23 -2.34 6.02 -9.15
CA ILE A 23 -1.91 4.62 -9.18
C ILE A 23 -3.17 3.77 -9.29
N LYS A 24 -3.20 2.88 -10.28
CA LYS A 24 -4.42 2.17 -10.65
C LYS A 24 -4.69 0.99 -9.72
N LYS A 25 -5.98 0.73 -9.49
CA LYS A 25 -6.46 -0.52 -8.89
C LYS A 25 -5.79 -1.71 -9.58
N GLY A 26 -5.38 -2.70 -8.79
CA GLY A 26 -4.68 -3.89 -9.26
C GLY A 26 -3.16 -3.72 -9.36
N SER A 27 -2.63 -2.51 -9.16
CA SER A 27 -1.18 -2.31 -9.08
C SER A 27 -0.62 -3.02 -7.84
N THR A 28 0.52 -3.68 -8.01
CA THR A 28 1.19 -4.39 -6.92
C THR A 28 2.36 -3.59 -6.37
N GLY A 29 2.62 -3.74 -5.07
CA GLY A 29 3.75 -3.11 -4.42
C GLY A 29 4.29 -3.92 -3.26
N VAL A 30 5.24 -3.33 -2.55
CA VAL A 30 5.87 -3.91 -1.37
C VAL A 30 5.76 -2.92 -0.21
N ILE A 31 5.34 -3.39 0.95
CA ILE A 31 5.30 -2.60 2.18
C ILE A 31 6.72 -2.22 2.57
N THR A 32 6.99 -0.93 2.68
CA THR A 32 8.30 -0.39 3.08
C THR A 32 8.33 0.03 4.54
N GLN A 33 7.17 0.39 5.10
CA GLN A 33 7.06 0.81 6.49
C GLN A 33 5.70 0.42 7.06
N VAL A 34 5.67 0.03 8.33
CA VAL A 34 4.44 -0.22 9.07
C VAL A 34 4.49 0.59 10.35
N SER A 35 3.40 1.28 10.66
CA SER A 35 3.26 1.93 11.96
C SER A 35 2.99 0.88 13.03
N ASN A 36 3.76 0.89 14.13
CA ASN A 36 3.53 -0.08 15.21
C ASN A 36 2.22 0.17 15.95
N TRP A 37 1.70 1.40 15.93
CA TRP A 37 0.55 1.83 16.74
C TRP A 37 -0.73 2.05 15.93
N SER A 38 -0.66 2.01 14.60
CA SER A 38 -1.80 2.15 13.71
C SER A 38 -1.73 1.16 12.56
N TRP A 39 -2.86 0.83 11.94
CA TRP A 39 -2.91 0.02 10.73
C TRP A 39 -2.44 0.79 9.48
N ALA A 40 -1.78 1.94 9.67
CA ALA A 40 -1.17 2.72 8.61
C ALA A 40 0.13 2.04 8.19
N ALA A 41 0.29 1.86 6.89
CA ALA A 41 1.50 1.35 6.28
C ALA A 41 1.90 2.25 5.11
N LYS A 42 3.14 2.12 4.66
CA LYS A 42 3.59 2.67 3.39
C LYS A 42 4.02 1.55 2.48
N ALA A 43 3.78 1.70 1.19
CA ALA A 43 4.30 0.79 0.19
C ALA A 43 4.97 1.53 -0.96
N ASN A 44 5.96 0.89 -1.53
CA ASN A 44 6.46 1.23 -2.85
C ASN A 44 5.62 0.49 -3.89
N VAL A 45 4.87 1.23 -4.69
CA VAL A 45 4.12 0.73 -5.85
C VAL A 45 4.69 1.40 -7.08
N ASP A 46 5.31 0.61 -7.97
CA ASP A 46 5.91 1.10 -9.22
C ASP A 46 6.90 2.27 -9.02
N GLY A 47 7.77 2.16 -8.01
CA GLY A 47 8.76 3.19 -7.68
C GLY A 47 8.21 4.39 -6.90
N LYS A 48 6.90 4.43 -6.61
CA LYS A 48 6.25 5.52 -5.86
C LYS A 48 5.95 5.07 -4.43
N GLU A 49 6.40 5.84 -3.45
CA GLU A 49 6.04 5.60 -2.05
C GLU A 49 4.69 6.22 -1.74
N ILE A 50 3.73 5.40 -1.29
CA ILE A 50 2.37 5.82 -0.94
C ILE A 50 1.99 5.41 0.48
N ASP A 51 1.21 6.25 1.14
CA ASP A 51 0.53 5.90 2.37
C ASP A 51 -0.69 5.02 2.07
N LEU A 52 -0.75 3.89 2.76
CA LEU A 52 -1.81 2.91 2.68
C LEU A 52 -2.70 3.00 3.91
N ARG A 53 -4.00 2.89 3.65
CA ARG A 53 -5.03 2.80 4.69
C ARG A 53 -5.66 1.41 4.64
N GLU A 54 -6.19 0.97 5.78
CA GLU A 54 -6.95 -0.27 5.82
C GLU A 54 -8.06 -0.27 4.75
N GLY A 55 -8.19 -1.38 4.02
CA GLY A 55 -9.17 -1.53 2.94
C GLY A 55 -8.70 -1.09 1.55
N THR A 56 -7.66 -0.26 1.43
CA THR A 56 -7.13 0.22 0.12
C THR A 56 -6.21 -0.79 -0.57
N TYR A 57 -5.85 -1.88 0.12
CA TYR A 57 -4.98 -2.92 -0.38
C TYR A 57 -5.30 -4.29 0.25
N GLU A 58 -4.83 -5.35 -0.40
CA GLU A 58 -4.79 -6.72 0.11
C GLU A 58 -3.36 -7.23 0.13
N ILE A 59 -3.01 -8.04 1.13
CA ILE A 59 -1.71 -8.71 1.23
C ILE A 59 -1.77 -10.01 0.41
N LEU A 60 -0.75 -10.25 -0.42
CA LEU A 60 -0.61 -11.43 -1.29
C LEU A 60 0.11 -12.59 -0.62
#